data_AF-A0A2G9TUL3-F1
#
_entry.id   AF-A0A2G9TUL3-F1
#
_cell.length_a   1.000
_cell.length_b   1.000
_cell.length_c   1.000
_cell.angle_alpha   90.00
_cell.angle_beta   90.00
_cell.angle_gamma   90.00
#
_symmetry.space_group_name_H-M   'P 1'
#
loop_
_entity.id
_entity.type
_entity.pdbx_description
1 polymer ?
#
loop_
_entity_poly.entity_id
_entity_poly.type
_entity_poly.pdbx_seq_one_letter_code
_entity_poly.pdbx_strand_id
1 'polypeptide(L)'
;MLCLDANLMSISVTSSGIPLLGFSTGNIFTFSLDMNCWQIVDSMSPLMKLCDSIDADELPDGPIGKLLKRRKRPGLLPSVPRGVSSSVKESLLEGWLLAAKTTGSSTDFRGLLMSYVQQLVRNM
;
A
#
# COMPACT_ATOMS: atom_id res chain seq x y z
N MET A 1 19.71 -19.03 -8.34
CA MET A 1 18.44 -18.34 -8.07
C MET A 1 18.01 -18.73 -6.67
N LEU A 2 18.33 -17.91 -5.66
CA LEU A 2 17.90 -18.16 -4.29
C LEU A 2 16.46 -17.67 -4.19
N CYS A 3 15.51 -18.59 -4.09
CA CYS A 3 14.16 -18.25 -3.67
C CYS A 3 14.28 -17.82 -2.20
N LEU A 4 14.16 -16.52 -1.92
CA LEU A 4 14.05 -16.06 -0.54
C LEU A 4 12.76 -16.66 0.03
N ASP A 5 12.87 -17.45 1.10
CA ASP A 5 11.70 -18.04 1.75
C ASP A 5 10.74 -16.93 2.22
N ALA A 6 9.53 -16.97 1.69
CA ALA A 6 8.45 -16.07 2.06
C ALA A 6 7.79 -16.59 3.34
N ASN A 7 8.25 -16.08 4.48
CA ASN A 7 7.73 -16.44 5.80
C ASN A 7 6.64 -15.47 6.23
N LEU A 8 5.61 -15.99 6.91
CA LEU A 8 4.56 -15.16 7.50
C LEU A 8 5.12 -14.45 8.75
N MET A 9 5.11 -13.13 8.74
CA MET A 9 5.72 -12.29 9.79
C MET A 9 4.68 -11.60 10.67
N SER A 10 3.51 -11.29 10.12
CA SER A 10 2.45 -10.63 10.87
C SER A 10 1.08 -11.07 10.39
N ILE A 11 0.15 -11.23 11.33
CA ILE A 11 -1.26 -11.45 11.05
C ILE A 11 -2.03 -10.40 11.84
N SER A 12 -2.96 -9.72 11.20
CA SER A 12 -4.00 -8.96 11.88
C SER A 12 -5.36 -9.24 11.24
N VAL A 13 -6.41 -9.07 12.03
CA VAL A 13 -7.79 -9.16 11.57
C VAL A 13 -8.43 -7.82 11.84
N THR A 14 -9.06 -7.26 10.81
CA THR A 14 -9.77 -5.99 10.89
C THR A 14 -11.07 -6.16 11.66
N SER A 15 -11.71 -5.06 12.09
CA SER A 15 -13.00 -5.12 12.79
C SER A 15 -14.13 -5.74 11.96
N SER A 16 -13.98 -5.78 10.64
CA SER A 16 -14.89 -6.43 9.68
C SER A 16 -14.58 -7.91 9.46
N GLY A 17 -13.61 -8.48 10.18
CA GLY A 17 -13.22 -9.89 10.06
C GLY A 17 -12.28 -10.19 8.88
N ILE A 18 -11.81 -9.17 8.16
CA ILE A 18 -10.93 -9.34 7.01
C ILE A 18 -9.48 -9.48 7.46
N PRO A 19 -8.75 -10.53 7.01
CA PRO A 19 -7.36 -10.74 7.40
C PRO A 19 -6.40 -9.83 6.64
N LEU A 20 -5.30 -9.48 7.30
CA LEU A 20 -4.13 -8.83 6.74
C LEU A 20 -2.89 -9.66 7.09
N LEU A 21 -2.19 -10.13 6.07
CA LEU A 21 -1.02 -11.00 6.18
C LEU A 21 0.21 -10.26 5.70
N GLY A 22 1.20 -10.09 6.57
CA GLY A 22 2.50 -9.51 6.22
C GLY A 22 3.57 -10.59 6.13
N PHE A 23 4.32 -10.61 5.04
CA PHE A 23 5.38 -11.58 4.78
C PHE A 23 6.78 -10.98 4.91
N SER A 24 7.79 -11.83 5.14
CA SER A 24 9.22 -11.46 5.22
C SER A 24 9.74 -10.78 3.95
N THR A 25 9.10 -11.03 2.81
CA THR A 25 9.37 -10.38 1.53
C THR A 25 8.97 -8.90 1.50
N GLY A 26 8.26 -8.43 2.53
CA GLY A 26 7.63 -7.12 2.51
C GLY A 26 6.42 -7.09 1.58
N ASN A 27 5.72 -8.19 1.37
CA ASN A 27 4.38 -8.15 0.76
C ASN A 27 3.30 -8.19 1.86
N ILE A 28 2.24 -7.40 1.69
CA ILE A 28 1.02 -7.53 2.49
C ILE A 28 -0.10 -8.01 1.60
N PHE A 29 -0.87 -8.96 2.10
CA PHE A 29 -2.06 -9.49 1.45
C PHE A 29 -3.29 -9.30 2.32
N THR A 30 -4.43 -9.16 1.67
CA THR A 30 -5.76 -9.22 2.28
C THR A 30 -6.66 -10.16 1.47
N PHE A 31 -7.77 -10.61 2.04
CA PHE A 31 -8.71 -11.47 1.34
C PHE A 31 -9.98 -10.70 0.99
N SER A 32 -10.33 -10.65 -0.29
CA SER A 32 -11.59 -10.07 -0.75
C SER A 32 -12.69 -11.13 -0.71
N LEU A 33 -13.73 -10.88 0.06
CA LEU A 33 -14.93 -11.73 0.08
C LEU A 33 -15.73 -11.58 -1.22
N ASP A 34 -15.83 -10.36 -1.75
CA ASP A 34 -16.58 -10.07 -2.98
C ASP A 34 -16.00 -10.79 -4.21
N MET A 35 -14.66 -10.78 -4.33
CA MET A 35 -13.96 -11.44 -5.43
C MET A 35 -13.49 -12.86 -5.10
N ASN A 36 -13.67 -13.29 -3.85
CA ASN A 36 -13.24 -14.58 -3.32
C ASN A 36 -11.76 -14.89 -3.63
N CYS A 37 -10.87 -13.92 -3.41
CA CYS A 37 -9.46 -14.05 -3.76
C CYS A 37 -8.52 -13.27 -2.82
N TRP A 38 -7.26 -13.70 -2.78
CA TRP A 38 -6.20 -12.95 -2.13
C TRP A 38 -5.78 -11.77 -3.00
N GLN A 39 -5.72 -10.59 -2.39
CA GLN A 39 -5.29 -9.36 -3.01
C GLN A 39 -4.00 -8.86 -2.38
N ILE A 40 -3.11 -8.32 -3.19
CA ILE A 40 -1.94 -7.62 -2.69
C ILE A 40 -2.34 -6.22 -2.23
N VAL A 41 -2.02 -5.89 -0.98
CA VAL A 41 -2.24 -4.56 -0.41
C VAL A 41 -1.03 -3.67 -0.69
N ASP A 42 0.17 -4.21 -0.46
CA ASP A 42 1.42 -3.48 -0.68
C ASP A 42 2.54 -4.44 -0.99
N SER A 43 3.48 -4.01 -1.84
CA SER A 43 4.62 -4.83 -2.25
C SER A 43 5.91 -4.03 -2.20
N MET A 44 7.02 -4.68 -1.86
CA MET A 44 8.35 -4.08 -1.95
C MET A 44 8.91 -4.27 -3.37
N SER A 45 8.15 -3.84 -4.38
CA SER A 45 8.60 -3.93 -5.77
C SER A 45 9.72 -2.92 -6.05
N PRO A 46 10.62 -3.19 -7.02
CA PRO A 46 11.61 -2.21 -7.46
C PRO A 46 11.00 -0.89 -7.94
N LEU A 47 9.73 -0.89 -8.37
CA LEU A 47 8.99 0.30 -8.78
C LEU A 47 8.82 1.30 -7.64
N MET A 48 8.86 0.86 -6.37
CA MET A 48 8.80 1.76 -5.21
C MET A 48 9.95 2.76 -5.15
N LYS A 49 11.07 2.50 -5.87
CA LYS A 49 12.18 3.45 -5.96
C LYS A 49 11.93 4.56 -6.99
N LEU A 50 10.84 4.45 -7.76
CA LEU A 50 10.50 5.42 -8.81
C LEU A 50 9.60 6.54 -8.30
N CYS A 51 8.94 6.39 -7.16
CA CYS A 51 8.11 7.43 -6.57
C CYS A 51 8.57 7.79 -5.17
N ASP A 52 8.37 9.04 -4.79
CA ASP A 52 8.58 9.47 -3.40
C ASP A 52 7.61 8.71 -2.49
N SER A 53 8.10 8.25 -1.34
CA SER A 53 7.23 7.66 -0.33
C SER A 53 6.24 8.69 0.17
N ILE A 54 4.97 8.28 0.36
CA ILE A 54 4.03 9.04 1.18
C ILE A 54 4.58 9.05 2.60
N ASP A 55 4.64 10.24 3.20
CA ASP A 55 5.19 10.40 4.54
C ASP A 55 4.37 9.55 5.52
N ALA A 56 5.05 8.95 6.50
CA ALA A 56 4.38 8.13 7.51
C ALA A 56 3.35 8.95 8.30
N ASP A 57 3.59 10.25 8.47
CA ASP A 57 2.67 11.16 9.14
C ASP A 57 1.43 11.51 8.28
N GLU A 58 1.53 11.40 6.96
CA GLU A 58 0.41 11.59 6.04
C GLU A 58 -0.49 10.35 5.93
N LEU A 59 0.00 9.19 6.37
CA LEU A 59 -0.76 7.95 6.32
C LEU A 59 -1.86 7.92 7.39
N PRO A 60 -3.05 7.36 7.08
CA PRO A 60 -4.14 7.22 8.04
C PRO A 60 -3.79 6.27 9.19
N ASP A 61 -4.55 6.34 10.29
CA ASP A 61 -4.35 5.49 11.48
C ASP A 61 -5.19 4.20 11.48
N GLY A 62 -5.78 3.85 10.33
CA GLY A 62 -6.48 2.59 10.16
C GLY A 62 -5.54 1.39 10.06
N PRO A 63 -6.08 0.16 9.98
CA PRO A 63 -5.29 -1.07 9.90
C PRO A 63 -4.22 -1.06 8.79
N ILE A 64 -4.56 -0.51 7.61
CA ILE A 64 -3.62 -0.45 6.49
C ILE A 64 -2.56 0.59 6.76
N GLY A 65 -2.96 1.83 7.12
CA GLY A 65 -2.00 2.89 7.39
C GLY A 65 -1.02 2.52 8.51
N LYS A 66 -1.48 1.86 9.58
CA LYS A 66 -0.60 1.31 10.63
C LYS A 66 0.43 0.31 10.11
N LEU A 67 0.06 -0.56 9.17
CA LEU A 67 1.01 -1.50 8.55
C LEU A 67 1.99 -0.75 7.64
N LEU A 68 1.51 0.22 6.86
CA LEU A 68 2.33 1.02 5.95
C LEU A 68 3.34 1.89 6.72
N LYS A 69 2.95 2.52 7.84
CA LYS A 69 3.85 3.33 8.71
C LYS A 69 5.01 2.53 9.28
N ARG A 70 4.83 1.22 9.52
CA ARG A 70 5.89 0.33 10.02
C ARG A 70 6.91 -0.04 8.93
N ARG A 71 6.69 0.35 7.68
CA ARG A 71 7.56 -0.05 6.57
C ARG A 71 8.64 0.96 6.31
N LYS A 72 9.86 0.45 6.19
CA LYS A 72 10.99 1.18 5.63
C LYS A 72 10.91 1.15 4.11
N ARG A 73 10.49 2.26 3.50
CA ARG A 73 10.47 2.40 2.03
C ARG A 73 11.90 2.46 1.48
N PRO A 74 12.16 1.90 0.29
CA PRO A 74 13.46 2.03 -0.35
C PRO A 74 13.69 3.48 -0.79
N GLY A 75 14.95 3.93 -0.81
CA GLY A 75 15.28 5.27 -1.26
C GLY A 75 14.94 5.50 -2.74
N LEU A 76 14.59 6.75 -3.07
CA LEU A 76 14.29 7.18 -4.43
C LEU A 76 15.52 7.06 -5.34
N LEU A 77 15.33 6.56 -6.56
CA LEU A 77 16.36 6.63 -7.59
C LEU A 77 16.58 8.08 -8.05
N PRO A 78 17.82 8.49 -8.35
CA PRO A 78 18.08 9.81 -8.89
C PRO A 78 17.46 9.96 -10.29
N SER A 79 17.00 11.17 -10.61
CA SER A 79 16.60 11.57 -11.96
C SER A 79 15.40 10.82 -12.55
N VAL A 80 14.48 10.31 -11.71
CA VAL A 80 13.24 9.70 -12.21
C VAL A 80 12.36 10.78 -12.87
N PRO A 81 11.89 10.58 -14.12
CA PRO A 81 10.99 11.52 -14.76
C PRO A 81 9.72 11.73 -13.92
N ARG A 82 9.30 12.99 -13.75
CA ARG A 82 8.14 13.35 -12.92
C ARG A 82 6.88 12.58 -13.29
N GLY A 83 6.61 12.41 -14.58
CA GLY A 83 5.45 11.64 -15.05
C GLY A 83 5.48 10.17 -14.60
N VAL A 84 6.66 9.53 -14.61
CA VAL A 84 6.81 8.13 -14.15
C VAL A 84 6.61 8.04 -12.64
N SER A 85 7.23 8.93 -11.87
CA SER A 85 7.07 8.99 -10.41
C SER A 85 5.60 9.18 -10.02
N SER A 86 4.93 10.10 -10.71
CA SER A 86 3.52 10.39 -10.56
C SER A 86 2.63 9.16 -10.83
N SER A 87 2.77 8.52 -12.00
CA SER A 87 1.95 7.34 -12.33
C SER A 87 2.17 6.18 -11.38
N VAL A 88 3.41 5.94 -10.93
CA VAL A 88 3.69 4.90 -9.92
C VAL A 88 3.02 5.21 -8.60
N LYS A 89 3.05 6.47 -8.16
CA LYS A 89 2.38 6.92 -6.93
C LYS A 89 0.86 6.82 -7.04
N GLU A 90 0.28 7.15 -8.20
CA GLU A 90 -1.15 6.96 -8.48
C GLU A 90 -1.55 5.49 -8.37
N SER A 91 -0.86 4.59 -9.07
CA SER A 91 -1.14 3.14 -9.00
C SER A 91 -1.00 2.58 -7.58
N LEU A 92 -0.07 3.11 -6.80
CA LEU A 92 0.10 2.72 -5.39
C LEU A 92 -1.12 3.13 -4.55
N LEU A 93 -1.56 4.38 -4.70
CA LEU A 93 -2.72 4.91 -4.00
C LEU A 93 -4.01 4.19 -4.38
N GLU A 94 -4.19 3.86 -5.67
CA GLU A 94 -5.31 3.05 -6.16
C GLU A 94 -5.35 1.66 -5.50
N GLY A 95 -4.20 0.99 -5.42
CA GLY A 95 -4.08 -0.31 -4.76
C GLY A 95 -4.44 -0.23 -3.26
N TRP A 96 -3.97 0.82 -2.57
CA TRP A 96 -4.29 1.03 -1.16
C TRP A 96 -5.75 1.40 -0.93
N LEU A 97 -6.36 2.18 -1.83
CA LEU A 97 -7.79 2.49 -1.80
C LEU A 97 -8.65 1.24 -1.96
N LEU A 98 -8.29 0.37 -2.90
CA LEU A 98 -8.94 -0.91 -3.07
C LEU A 98 -8.82 -1.77 -1.80
N ALA A 99 -7.63 -1.85 -1.21
CA ALA A 99 -7.42 -2.59 0.02
C ALA A 99 -8.21 -2.00 1.20
N ALA A 100 -8.29 -0.67 1.31
CA ALA A 100 -9.07 -0.01 2.37
C ALA A 100 -10.57 -0.31 2.24
N LYS A 101 -11.07 -0.36 1.00
CA LYS A 101 -12.43 -0.80 0.71
C LYS A 101 -12.63 -2.27 1.09
N THR A 102 -11.73 -3.16 0.66
CA THR A 102 -11.80 -4.60 0.97
C THR A 102 -11.77 -4.87 2.47
N THR A 103 -10.95 -4.14 3.22
CA THR A 103 -10.83 -4.27 4.68
C THR A 103 -11.95 -3.58 5.46
N GLY A 104 -12.85 -2.86 4.79
CA GLY A 104 -13.93 -2.11 5.44
C GLY A 104 -13.42 -0.97 6.34
N SER A 105 -12.21 -0.48 6.12
CA SER A 105 -11.60 0.58 6.92
C SER A 105 -11.99 1.95 6.37
N SER A 106 -13.03 2.57 6.95
CA SER A 106 -13.46 3.93 6.57
C SER A 106 -12.38 4.99 6.85
N THR A 107 -11.61 4.82 7.92
CA THR A 107 -10.48 5.70 8.27
C THR A 107 -9.38 5.64 7.21
N ASP A 108 -8.96 4.44 6.81
CA ASP A 108 -7.94 4.30 5.76
C ASP A 108 -8.47 4.82 4.43
N PHE A 109 -9.71 4.44 4.06
CA PHE A 109 -10.30 4.84 2.78
C PHE A 109 -10.38 6.36 2.64
N ARG A 110 -10.87 7.06 3.68
CA ARG A 110 -10.97 8.52 3.66
C ARG A 110 -9.60 9.19 3.53
N GLY A 111 -8.62 8.77 4.33
CA GLY A 111 -7.28 9.36 4.31
C GLY A 111 -6.59 9.17 2.95
N LEU A 112 -6.60 7.94 2.45
CA LEU A 112 -6.01 7.58 1.16
C LEU A 112 -6.71 8.28 -0.01
N LEU A 113 -8.04 8.46 0.05
CA LEU A 113 -8.80 9.13 -0.99
C LEU A 113 -8.39 10.61 -1.10
N MET A 114 -8.16 11.27 0.03
CA MET A 114 -7.67 12.65 0.02
C MET A 114 -6.29 12.76 -0.61
N SER A 115 -5.36 11.87 -0.25
CA SER A 115 -4.02 11.82 -0.86
C SER A 115 -4.08 11.53 -2.36
N TYR A 116 -4.97 10.63 -2.79
CA TYR A 116 -5.20 10.29 -4.19
C TYR A 116 -5.74 11.48 -4.99
N VAL A 117 -6.77 12.15 -4.49
CA VAL A 117 -7.34 13.34 -5.15
C VAL A 117 -6.29 14.45 -5.25
N GLN A 118 -5.51 14.70 -4.20
CA GLN A 118 -4.42 15.67 -4.23
C GLN A 118 -3.36 15.31 -5.29
N GLN A 119 -3.03 14.02 -5.42
CA GLN A 119 -2.11 13.56 -6.46
C GLN A 119 -2.67 13.81 -7.85
N LEU A 120 -3.94 13.47 -8.11
CA LEU A 120 -4.59 13.71 -9.40
C LEU A 120 -4.60 15.20 -9.77
N VAL A 121 -4.92 16.09 -8.82
CA VAL A 121 -4.95 17.54 -9.05
C VAL A 121 -3.55 18.08 -9.36
N ARG A 122 -2.50 17.55 -8.73
CA ARG A 122 -1.10 17.98 -8.99
C ARG A 122 -0.56 17.54 -10.35
N ASN A 123 -1.20 16.57 -10.99
CA ASN A 123 -0.78 16.03 -12.29
C ASN A 123 -1.59 16.56 -13.48
N MET A 124 -2.66 17.32 -13.21
CA MET A 124 -3.34 18.15 -14.22
C MET A 124 -2.53 19.40 -14.53
#